data_AF-A0A950G789-F1
#
_entry.id   AF-A0A950G789-F1
#
_cell.length_a   1.000
_cell.length_b   1.000
_cell.length_c   1.000
_cell.angle_alpha   90.00
_cell.angle_beta   90.00
_cell.angle_gamma   90.00
#
_symmetry.space_group_name_H-M   'P 1'
#
loop_
_entity.id
_entity.type
_entity.pdbx_description
1 polymer ?
#
loop_
_entity_poly.entity_id
_entity_poly.type
_entity_poly.pdbx_seq_one_letter_code
_entity_poly.pdbx_strand_id
1 'polypeptide(L)'
;MFAPGRISFYRIQGAFVLYLNLAVWFSVLFRLIAELQPGAFVGFPSDTQGAEFESVLLYFSFTTITSTGFGDIIPVNPFARSLTNLEAVTGQLYAATVLARIVTLELEHRRR
;
A
#
# COMPACT_ATOMS: atom_id res chain seq x y z
N MET A 1 15.54 -8.72 -0.91
CA MET A 1 15.74 -8.04 0.40
C MET A 1 16.45 -8.91 1.44
N PHE A 2 16.71 -10.19 1.17
CA PHE A 2 17.36 -11.14 2.11
C PHE A 2 18.84 -11.47 1.80
N ALA A 3 19.53 -10.68 0.96
CA ALA A 3 20.93 -10.94 0.63
C ALA A 3 21.90 -10.28 1.65
N PRO A 4 22.91 -11.01 2.18
CA PRO A 4 23.92 -10.44 3.06
C PRO A 4 24.76 -9.39 2.31
N GLY A 5 25.15 -8.30 2.99
CA GLY A 5 26.01 -7.23 2.43
C GLY A 5 25.80 -5.87 3.09
N ARG A 6 26.65 -4.86 2.80
CA ARG A 6 26.52 -3.48 3.32
C ARG A 6 25.16 -2.88 2.98
N ILE A 7 24.59 -2.12 3.92
CA ILE A 7 23.41 -1.30 3.63
C ILE A 7 23.87 -0.08 2.87
N SER A 8 23.80 -0.20 1.55
CA SER A 8 23.95 0.94 0.66
C SER A 8 22.59 1.62 0.51
N PHE A 9 22.58 2.92 0.20
CA PHE A 9 21.39 3.75 -0.06
C PHE A 9 20.38 3.04 -0.99
N TYR A 10 20.88 2.26 -1.95
CA TYR A 10 20.13 1.39 -2.84
C TYR A 10 19.16 0.41 -2.16
N ARG A 11 19.47 -0.09 -0.96
CA ARG A 11 18.58 -1.01 -0.23
C ARG A 11 17.39 -0.30 0.39
N ILE A 12 17.60 0.93 0.85
CA ILE A 12 16.54 1.78 1.37
C ILE A 12 15.64 2.19 0.21
N GLN A 13 16.21 2.61 -0.92
CA GLN A 13 15.46 2.88 -2.15
C GLN A 13 14.66 1.66 -2.61
N GLY A 14 15.26 0.47 -2.61
CA GLY A 14 14.54 -0.78 -2.94
C GLY A 14 13.40 -1.08 -1.98
N ALA A 15 13.54 -0.75 -0.69
CA ALA A 15 12.46 -0.89 0.29
C ALA A 15 11.31 0.10 0.02
N PHE A 16 11.63 1.35 -0.32
CA PHE A 16 10.61 2.31 -0.74
C PHE A 16 9.88 1.87 -2.01
N VAL A 17 10.63 1.42 -3.03
CA VAL A 17 10.04 0.94 -4.29
C VAL A 17 9.10 -0.24 -4.05
N LEU A 18 9.48 -1.19 -3.19
CA LEU A 18 8.60 -2.32 -2.88
C LEU A 18 7.34 -1.88 -2.12
N TYR A 19 7.45 -0.90 -1.22
CA TYR A 19 6.28 -0.34 -0.54
C TYR A 19 5.30 0.31 -1.52
N LEU A 20 5.82 1.14 -2.45
CA LEU A 20 5.01 1.76 -3.50
C LEU A 20 4.41 0.71 -4.45
N ASN A 21 5.20 -0.32 -4.80
CA ASN A 21 4.73 -1.40 -5.66
C ASN A 21 3.64 -2.22 -4.98
N LEU A 22 3.71 -2.43 -3.67
CA LEU A 22 2.67 -3.11 -2.90
C LEU A 22 1.33 -2.37 -3.00
N ALA A 23 1.33 -1.03 -2.88
CA ALA A 23 0.14 -0.22 -3.11
C ALA A 23 -0.41 -0.40 -4.54
N VAL A 24 0.46 -0.35 -5.55
CA VAL A 24 0.04 -0.59 -6.95
C VAL A 24 -0.60 -1.98 -7.12
N TRP A 25 -0.06 -3.02 -6.48
CA TRP A 25 -0.65 -4.36 -6.49
C TRP A 25 -2.04 -4.40 -5.87
N PHE A 26 -2.24 -3.77 -4.72
CA PHE A 26 -3.56 -3.71 -4.07
C PHE A 26 -4.57 -2.91 -4.89
N SER A 27 -4.14 -1.80 -5.53
CA SER A 27 -4.99 -1.05 -6.46
C SER A 27 -5.55 -1.92 -7.59
N VAL A 28 -4.72 -2.78 -8.19
CA VAL A 28 -5.17 -3.74 -9.22
C VAL A 28 -6.18 -4.75 -8.65
N LEU A 29 -6.01 -5.20 -7.41
CA LEU A 29 -6.97 -6.09 -6.75
C LEU A 29 -8.32 -5.38 -6.47
N PHE A 30 -8.31 -4.11 -6.06
CA PHE A 30 -9.53 -3.34 -5.90
C PHE A 30 -10.24 -3.10 -7.22
N ARG A 31 -9.48 -2.85 -8.29
CA ARG A 31 -10.03 -2.78 -9.67
C ARG A 31 -10.76 -4.06 -10.02
N LEU A 32 -10.14 -5.22 -9.78
CA LEU A 32 -10.75 -6.52 -10.05
C LEU A 32 -12.07 -6.69 -9.27
N ILE A 33 -12.11 -6.29 -7.99
CA ILE A 33 -13.33 -6.34 -7.19
C ILE A 33 -14.41 -5.40 -7.74
N ALA A 34 -14.03 -4.20 -8.18
CA ALA A 34 -14.97 -3.24 -8.73
C ALA A 34 -15.54 -3.68 -10.09
N GLU A 35 -14.76 -4.38 -10.91
CA GLU A 35 -15.22 -4.99 -12.17
C GLU A 35 -16.13 -6.20 -11.92
N LEU A 36 -15.79 -7.06 -10.94
CA LEU A 36 -16.59 -8.25 -10.60
C LEU A 36 -17.93 -7.90 -9.95
N GLN A 37 -17.96 -6.86 -9.12
CA GLN A 37 -19.19 -6.43 -8.46
C GLN A 37 -19.39 -4.91 -8.58
N PRO A 38 -20.22 -4.47 -9.54
CA PRO A 38 -20.62 -3.08 -9.66
C PRO A 38 -21.23 -2.59 -8.34
N GLY A 39 -20.72 -1.48 -7.80
CA GLY A 39 -21.15 -0.94 -6.51
C GLY A 39 -20.43 -1.52 -5.28
N ALA A 40 -19.30 -2.22 -5.45
CA ALA A 40 -18.48 -2.67 -4.33
C ALA A 40 -17.87 -1.53 -3.49
N PHE A 41 -17.78 -0.32 -4.05
CA PHE A 41 -17.31 0.89 -3.40
C PHE A 41 -18.29 2.03 -3.61
N VAL A 42 -18.35 2.94 -2.63
CA VAL A 42 -19.14 4.18 -2.66
C VAL A 42 -18.19 5.36 -2.60
N GLY A 43 -18.55 6.47 -3.26
CA GLY A 43 -17.74 7.69 -3.33
C GLY A 43 -17.05 7.93 -4.67
N PHE A 44 -17.24 7.03 -5.64
CA PHE A 44 -16.80 7.29 -7.01
C PHE A 44 -17.59 8.44 -7.64
N PRO A 45 -16.92 9.40 -8.30
CA PRO A 45 -17.59 10.36 -9.17
C PRO A 45 -18.42 9.62 -10.22
N SER A 46 -19.67 10.04 -10.44
CA SER A 46 -20.66 9.34 -11.27
C SER A 46 -20.33 9.16 -12.76
N ASP A 47 -19.15 9.61 -13.21
CA ASP A 47 -18.66 9.46 -14.59
C ASP A 47 -17.17 9.05 -14.65
N THR A 48 -16.62 8.44 -13.59
CA THR A 48 -15.22 8.00 -13.59
C THR A 48 -15.05 6.79 -14.52
N GLN A 49 -14.36 6.98 -15.64
CA GLN A 49 -14.09 5.94 -16.63
C GLN A 49 -12.60 5.91 -17.02
N GLY A 50 -12.12 4.75 -17.45
CA GLY A 50 -10.75 4.59 -17.96
C GLY A 50 -9.67 5.02 -16.97
N ALA A 51 -8.78 5.94 -17.38
CA ALA A 51 -7.61 6.34 -16.60
C ALA A 51 -7.94 7.07 -15.28
N GLU A 52 -9.10 7.75 -15.20
CA GLU A 52 -9.53 8.41 -13.97
C GLU A 52 -9.91 7.37 -12.91
N PHE A 53 -10.57 6.29 -13.33
CA PHE A 53 -10.93 5.19 -12.44
C PHE A 53 -9.69 4.53 -11.80
N GLU A 54 -8.67 4.27 -12.60
CA GLU A 54 -7.38 3.75 -12.11
C GLU A 54 -6.71 4.69 -11.11
N SER A 55 -6.78 6.00 -11.38
CA SER A 55 -6.17 7.02 -10.53
C SER A 55 -6.86 7.09 -9.16
N VAL A 56 -8.18 6.97 -9.15
CA VAL A 56 -8.98 6.96 -7.91
C VAL A 56 -8.70 5.70 -7.09
N LEU A 57 -8.58 4.53 -7.72
CA LEU A 57 -8.23 3.29 -7.04
C LEU A 57 -6.80 3.30 -6.49
N LEU A 58 -5.85 3.86 -7.23
CA LEU A 58 -4.49 4.07 -6.76
C LEU A 58 -4.48 4.98 -5.53
N TYR A 59 -5.20 6.09 -5.59
CA TYR A 59 -5.36 6.99 -4.45
C TYR A 59 -5.99 6.28 -3.24
N PHE A 60 -7.03 5.47 -3.43
CA PHE A 60 -7.64 4.67 -2.36
C PHE A 60 -6.65 3.68 -1.73
N SER A 61 -5.87 2.96 -2.54
CA SER A 61 -4.83 2.05 -2.04
C SER A 61 -3.73 2.79 -1.29
N PHE A 62 -3.22 3.91 -1.83
CA PHE A 62 -2.19 4.71 -1.16
C PHE A 62 -2.66 5.25 0.19
N THR A 63 -3.89 5.74 0.27
CA THR A 63 -4.45 6.26 1.53
C THR A 63 -4.74 5.14 2.53
N THR A 64 -5.01 3.92 2.05
CA THR A 64 -5.21 2.73 2.88
C THR A 64 -3.89 2.20 3.44
N ILE A 65 -2.88 1.99 2.60
CA ILE A 65 -1.58 1.45 3.02
C ILE A 65 -0.82 2.40 3.96
N THR A 66 -1.07 3.72 3.86
CA THR A 66 -0.52 4.74 4.77
C THR A 66 -1.38 4.95 6.02
N SER A 67 -2.51 4.25 6.15
CA SER A 67 -3.52 4.44 7.21
C SER A 67 -4.10 5.86 7.31
N THR A 68 -4.04 6.65 6.24
CA THR A 68 -4.60 8.00 6.20
C THR A 68 -6.13 7.96 6.14
N GLY A 69 -6.68 7.13 5.27
CA GLY A 69 -8.12 6.82 5.19
C GLY A 69 -9.04 8.05 5.23
N PHE A 70 -8.95 8.94 4.22
CA PHE A 70 -9.76 10.18 4.17
C PHE A 70 -11.27 9.94 4.23
N GLY A 71 -11.74 8.74 3.87
CA GLY A 71 -13.15 8.35 3.99
C GLY A 71 -14.04 8.90 2.87
N ASP A 72 -13.43 9.46 1.83
CA ASP A 72 -14.07 9.86 0.58
C ASP A 72 -14.50 8.65 -0.27
N ILE A 73 -13.72 7.57 -0.22
CA ILE A 73 -14.02 6.30 -0.89
C ILE A 73 -14.18 5.22 0.17
N ILE A 74 -15.30 4.49 0.12
CA ILE A 74 -15.66 3.53 1.16
C ILE A 74 -15.96 2.17 0.52
N PRO A 75 -15.24 1.09 0.90
CA PRO A 75 -15.59 -0.26 0.49
C PRO A 75 -16.86 -0.72 1.23
N VAL A 76 -17.91 -1.02 0.47
CA VAL A 76 -19.17 -1.53 1.03
C VAL A 76 -19.26 -3.04 0.96
N ASN A 77 -18.59 -3.65 -0.02
CA ASN A 77 -18.55 -5.11 -0.16
C ASN A 77 -17.70 -5.76 0.96
N PRO A 78 -18.15 -6.88 1.58
CA PRO A 78 -17.37 -7.62 2.56
C PRO A 78 -15.96 -8.03 2.10
N PHE A 79 -15.80 -8.44 0.84
CA PHE A 79 -14.51 -8.78 0.25
C PHE A 79 -13.62 -7.55 0.09
N ALA A 80 -14.17 -6.44 -0.41
CA ALA A 80 -13.45 -5.17 -0.52
C ALA A 80 -12.95 -4.71 0.87
N ARG A 81 -13.82 -4.77 1.89
CA ARG A 81 -13.47 -4.44 3.28
C ARG A 81 -12.36 -5.32 3.84
N SER A 82 -12.46 -6.64 3.64
CA SER A 82 -11.41 -7.56 4.11
C SER A 82 -10.08 -7.25 3.42
N LEU A 83 -10.10 -6.95 2.12
CA LEU A 83 -8.89 -6.62 1.38
C LEU A 83 -8.28 -5.29 1.83
N THR A 84 -9.09 -4.25 2.06
CA THR A 84 -8.66 -2.96 2.63
C THR A 84 -8.02 -3.15 4.00
N ASN A 85 -8.60 -3.99 4.87
CA ASN A 85 -8.02 -4.28 6.18
C ASN A 85 -6.66 -5.00 6.05
N LEU A 86 -6.55 -5.97 5.13
CA LEU A 86 -5.29 -6.68 4.87
C LEU A 86 -4.21 -5.73 4.35
N GLU A 87 -4.55 -4.82 3.45
CA GLU A 87 -3.63 -3.80 2.94
C GLU A 87 -3.13 -2.90 4.06
N ALA A 88 -4.03 -2.35 4.89
CA ALA A 88 -3.67 -1.47 6.00
C ALA A 88 -2.73 -2.15 7.00
N VAL A 89 -3.02 -3.40 7.38
CA VAL A 89 -2.15 -4.20 8.28
C VAL A 89 -0.80 -4.46 7.63
N THR A 90 -0.78 -4.86 6.35
CA THR A 90 0.45 -5.17 5.63
C THR A 90 1.33 -3.93 5.47
N GLY A 91 0.74 -2.78 5.14
CA GLY A 91 1.42 -1.50 5.03
C GLY A 91 2.12 -1.09 6.32
N GLN A 92 1.42 -1.21 7.44
CA GLN A 92 1.95 -0.86 8.75
C GLN A 92 3.08 -1.82 9.19
N LEU A 93 2.89 -3.12 9.02
CA LEU A 93 3.93 -4.12 9.34
C LEU A 93 5.18 -3.93 8.49
N TYR A 94 5.01 -3.59 7.21
CA TYR A 94 6.12 -3.29 6.32
C TYR A 94 6.91 -2.07 6.80
N ALA A 95 6.24 -0.95 7.05
CA ALA A 95 6.87 0.28 7.53
C ALA A 95 7.62 0.06 8.85
N ALA A 96 6.97 -0.62 9.82
CA ALA A 96 7.58 -0.94 11.11
C ALA A 96 8.84 -1.82 10.96
N THR A 97 8.79 -2.84 10.10
CA THR A 97 9.92 -3.76 9.88
C THR A 97 11.09 -3.05 9.21
N VAL A 98 10.83 -2.19 8.21
CA VAL A 98 11.87 -1.41 7.54
C VAL A 98 12.54 -0.43 8.51
N LEU A 99 11.76 0.28 9.32
CA LEU A 99 12.27 1.21 10.33
C LEU A 99 13.11 0.48 11.38
N ALA A 100 12.60 -0.62 11.95
CA ALA A 100 13.34 -1.43 12.92
C ALA A 100 14.69 -1.87 12.36
N ARG A 101 14.71 -2.34 11.11
CA ARG A 101 15.93 -2.76 10.44
C ARG A 101 16.92 -1.60 10.27
N ILE A 102 16.46 -0.43 9.82
CA ILE A 102 17.32 0.77 9.67
C ILE A 102 17.95 1.13 11.02
N VAL A 103 17.16 1.17 12.10
CA VAL A 103 17.63 1.50 13.44
C VAL A 103 18.63 0.47 13.96
N THR A 104 18.36 -0.84 13.81
CA THR A 104 19.30 -1.90 14.22
C THR A 104 20.66 -1.74 13.56
N LEU A 105 20.68 -1.35 12.29
CA LEU A 105 21.90 -1.20 11.52
C LEU A 105 22.69 0.05 11.88
N GLU A 106 22.00 1.15 12.16
CA GLU A 106 22.63 2.38 12.68
C GLU A 106 23.26 2.13 14.06
N LEU A 107 22.58 1.37 14.93
CA LEU A 107 23.11 0.99 16.23
C LEU A 107 24.34 0.09 16.13
N GLU A 108 24.37 -0.84 15.17
CA GLU A 108 25.54 -1.69 14.91
C GLU A 108 26.73 -0.87 14.39
N HIS A 109 26.48 0.14 13.55
CA HIS A 109 27.53 1.02 13.04
C HIS A 109 28.15 1.89 14.15
N ARG A 110 27.33 2.44 15.06
CA ARG A 110 27.80 3.25 16.20
C ARG A 110 28.57 2.47 17.26
N ARG A 111 28.47 1.15 17.28
CA ARG A 111 29.18 0.27 18.22
C ARG A 111 30.61 -0.09 17.78
N ARG A 112 30.97 0.21 16.54
CA ARG A 112 32.34 0.03 16.00
C ARG A 112 33.09 1.36 16.02
#